data_AF-A0A1F3YLK2-F1
#
_entry.id   AF-A0A1F3YLK2-F1
#
_cell.length_a   1.000
_cell.length_b   1.000
_cell.length_c   1.000
_cell.angle_alpha   90.00
_cell.angle_beta   90.00
_cell.angle_gamma   90.00
#
_symmetry.space_group_name_H-M   'P 1'
#
loop_
_entity.id
_entity.type
_entity.pdbx_description
1 polymer ?
#
loop_
_entity_poly.entity_id
_entity_poly.type
_entity_poly.pdbx_seq_one_letter_code
_entity_poly.pdbx_strand_id
1 'polypeptide(L)'
;MGFIDKRKMRKFDALCLDPIPQYDGKRIRALRDHLQVSQAVLAAVLNTSLSTVRKWEVGDKHPSGPSLKLLSLLDRKGLEAVI
;
A
#
# COMPACT_ATOMS: atom_id res chain seq x y z
N MET A 1 6.56 -17.49 -23.67
CA MET A 1 6.11 -16.08 -23.57
C MET A 1 4.70 -16.03 -23.00
N GLY A 2 4.58 -15.81 -21.69
CA GLY A 2 3.31 -15.88 -20.96
C GLY A 2 2.42 -14.66 -21.14
N PHE A 3 1.74 -14.56 -22.27
CA PHE A 3 0.75 -13.50 -22.50
C PHE A 3 -0.52 -13.78 -21.69
N ILE A 4 -1.02 -12.75 -21.00
CA ILE A 4 -2.35 -12.79 -20.41
C ILE A 4 -3.35 -12.58 -21.57
N ASP A 5 -3.98 -13.66 -22.01
CA ASP A 5 -5.04 -13.59 -23.05
C ASP A 5 -6.30 -12.88 -22.51
N LYS A 6 -7.11 -12.31 -23.41
CA LYS A 6 -8.39 -11.64 -23.09
C LYS A 6 -9.29 -12.48 -22.18
N ARG A 7 -9.27 -13.81 -22.29
CA ARG A 7 -10.05 -14.69 -21.39
C ARG A 7 -9.55 -14.66 -19.94
N LYS A 8 -8.23 -14.52 -19.72
CA LYS A 8 -7.64 -14.40 -18.38
C LYS A 8 -7.86 -12.99 -17.80
N MET A 9 -7.79 -11.92 -18.59
CA MET A 9 -8.13 -10.57 -18.12
C MET A 9 -9.58 -10.47 -17.63
N ARG A 10 -10.54 -11.02 -18.38
CA ARG A 10 -11.96 -11.04 -17.96
C ARG A 10 -12.20 -11.75 -16.63
N LYS A 11 -11.36 -12.73 -16.27
CA LYS A 11 -11.42 -13.36 -14.95
C LYS A 11 -11.00 -12.39 -13.85
N PHE A 12 -9.99 -11.55 -14.07
CA PHE A 12 -9.60 -10.51 -13.12
C PHE A 12 -10.69 -9.44 -12.99
N ASP A 13 -11.33 -9.04 -14.09
CA ASP A 13 -12.43 -8.07 -14.07
C ASP A 13 -13.65 -8.60 -13.28
N ALA A 14 -13.93 -9.90 -13.41
CA ALA A 14 -15.02 -10.58 -12.70
C ALA A 14 -14.77 -10.82 -11.22
N LEU A 15 -13.55 -10.61 -10.71
CA LEU A 15 -13.24 -10.74 -9.28
C LEU A 15 -13.86 -9.63 -8.43
N CYS A 16 -14.45 -8.59 -9.04
CA CYS A 16 -15.07 -7.45 -8.34
C CYS A 16 -14.24 -7.02 -7.13
N LEU A 17 -12.99 -6.61 -7.40
CA LEU A 17 -12.03 -6.30 -6.34
C LEU A 17 -12.58 -5.18 -5.46
N ASP A 18 -12.70 -5.46 -4.16
CA ASP A 18 -13.15 -4.46 -3.19
C ASP A 18 -12.34 -3.17 -3.34
N PRO A 19 -13.00 -1.99 -3.27
CA PRO A 19 -12.31 -0.72 -3.33
C PRO A 19 -11.28 -0.64 -2.20
N ILE A 20 -10.08 -0.20 -2.55
CA ILE A 20 -9.00 -0.04 -1.57
C ILE A 20 -9.37 1.13 -0.66
N PRO A 21 -9.34 0.97 0.67
CA PRO A 21 -9.65 2.06 1.58
C PRO A 21 -8.63 3.20 1.41
N GLN A 22 -9.08 4.42 1.64
CA GLN A 22 -8.17 5.57 1.71
C GLN A 22 -7.37 5.55 3.01
N TYR A 23 -6.15 6.08 2.95
CA TYR A 23 -5.23 6.19 4.07
C TYR A 23 -4.87 7.66 4.27
N ASP A 24 -5.37 8.26 5.35
CA ASP A 24 -4.95 9.58 5.80
C ASP A 24 -3.67 9.47 6.65
N GLY A 25 -3.06 10.62 6.98
CA GLY A 25 -1.82 10.64 7.74
C GLY A 25 -1.89 9.96 9.10
N LYS A 26 -3.04 10.05 9.78
CA LYS A 26 -3.28 9.39 11.07
C LYS A 26 -3.30 7.88 10.93
N ARG A 27 -4.00 7.35 9.92
CA ARG A 27 -4.06 5.91 9.66
C ARG A 27 -2.71 5.35 9.24
N ILE A 28 -1.92 6.09 8.45
CA ILE A 28 -0.57 5.66 8.06
C ILE A 28 0.35 5.60 9.28
N ARG A 29 0.30 6.60 10.16
CA ARG A 29 1.05 6.57 11.42
C ARG A 29 0.62 5.40 12.32
N ALA A 30 -0.68 5.19 12.49
CA ALA A 30 -1.21 4.08 13.29
C ALA A 30 -0.78 2.72 12.73
N LEU A 31 -0.84 2.53 11.41
CA LEU A 31 -0.34 1.33 10.75
C LEU A 31 1.15 1.14 11.02
N ARG A 32 1.95 2.20 10.87
CA ARG A 32 3.39 2.14 11.13
C ARG A 32 3.70 1.73 12.57
N ASP A 33 2.99 2.32 13.53
CA ASP A 33 3.17 2.05 14.96
C ASP A 33 2.73 0.62 15.31
N HIS A 34 1.64 0.14 14.70
CA HIS A 34 1.19 -1.26 14.82
C HIS A 34 2.21 -2.26 14.27
N LEU A 35 2.86 -1.93 13.15
CA LEU A 35 3.93 -2.74 12.57
C LEU A 35 5.27 -2.59 13.34
N GLN A 36 5.35 -1.69 14.31
CA GLN A 36 6.55 -1.41 15.12
C GLN A 36 7.79 -1.05 14.30
N VAL A 37 7.60 -0.31 13.20
CA VAL A 37 8.70 0.12 12.33
C VAL A 37 8.91 1.63 12.35
N SER A 38 10.12 2.08 12.03
CA SER A 38 10.41 3.51 11.85
C SER A 38 9.86 4.02 10.51
N GLN A 39 9.74 5.35 10.37
CA GLN A 39 9.33 5.96 9.09
C GLN A 39 10.28 5.57 7.94
N ALA A 40 11.58 5.41 8.23
CA ALA A 40 12.58 5.03 7.24
C ALA A 40 12.42 3.56 6.80
N VAL A 41 12.12 2.66 7.75
CA VAL A 41 11.84 1.25 7.43
C VAL A 41 10.54 1.13 6.63
N LEU A 42 9.48 1.84 7.03
CA LEU A 42 8.23 1.85 6.25
C LEU A 42 8.46 2.38 4.82
N ALA A 43 9.29 3.41 4.66
CA ALA A 43 9.64 3.95 3.35
C ALA A 43 10.38 2.91 2.48
N ALA A 44 11.34 2.18 3.05
CA ALA A 44 12.04 1.10 2.36
C ALA A 44 11.09 -0.03 1.95
N VAL A 45 10.21 -0.46 2.86
CA VAL A 45 9.19 -1.50 2.60
C VAL A 45 8.24 -1.10 1.47
N LEU A 46 7.82 0.17 1.43
CA LEU A 46 6.92 0.69 0.40
C LEU A 46 7.64 1.14 -0.88
N ASN A 47 8.96 0.92 -0.98
CA ASN A 47 9.81 1.38 -2.08
C ASN A 47 9.58 2.87 -2.42
N THR A 48 9.61 3.73 -1.40
CA THR A 48 9.44 5.17 -1.52
C THR A 48 10.43 5.93 -0.64
N SER A 49 10.44 7.26 -0.73
CA SER A 49 11.36 8.08 0.07
C SER A 49 10.83 8.31 1.50
N LEU A 50 11.74 8.51 2.46
CA LEU A 50 11.38 8.95 3.81
C LEU A 50 10.59 10.26 3.80
N SER A 51 10.92 11.18 2.89
CA SER A 51 10.21 12.45 2.71
C SER A 51 8.75 12.21 2.31
N THR A 52 8.49 11.23 1.45
CA THR A 52 7.15 10.83 1.05
C THR A 52 6.33 10.35 2.25
N VAL A 53 6.88 9.42 3.04
CA VAL A 53 6.18 8.90 4.24
C VAL A 53 5.90 10.01 5.26
N ARG A 54 6.86 10.93 5.46
CA ARG A 54 6.64 12.10 6.33
C ARG A 54 5.50 12.97 5.83
N LYS A 55 5.48 13.32 4.54
CA LYS A 55 4.42 14.12 3.93
C LYS A 55 3.05 13.45 4.02
N TRP A 56 3.01 12.13 3.92
CA TRP A 56 1.79 11.36 4.16
C TRP A 56 1.31 11.47 5.61
N GLU A 57 2.19 11.19 6.58
CA GLU A 57 1.79 11.22 8.00
C GLU A 57 1.38 12.59 8.52
N VAL A 58 1.91 13.67 7.95
CA VAL A 58 1.48 15.05 8.29
C VAL A 58 0.28 15.54 7.47
N GLY A 59 -0.16 14.77 6.46
CA GLY A 59 -1.31 15.10 5.61
C GLY A 59 -1.03 16.08 4.46
N ASP A 60 0.23 16.44 4.19
CA ASP A 60 0.63 17.30 3.06
C ASP A 60 0.45 16.59 1.70
N LYS A 61 0.61 15.26 1.69
CA LYS A 61 0.36 14.40 0.52
C LYS A 61 -0.45 13.18 0.93
N HIS A 62 -1.05 12.53 -0.06
CA HIS A 62 -1.78 11.28 0.15
C HIS A 62 -1.20 10.18 -0.76
N PRO A 63 -1.14 8.92 -0.30
CA PRO A 63 -0.76 7.80 -1.15
C PRO A 63 -1.83 7.58 -2.24
N SER A 64 -1.39 7.20 -3.43
CA SER A 64 -2.27 6.86 -4.54
C SER A 64 -1.71 5.68 -5.33
N GLY A 65 -2.57 5.07 -6.15
CA GLY A 65 -2.17 3.97 -7.04
C GLY A 65 -1.49 2.81 -6.29
N PRO A 66 -0.28 2.38 -6.70
CA PRO A 66 0.41 1.24 -6.09
C PRO A 66 0.68 1.40 -4.59
N SER A 67 1.05 2.59 -4.13
CA SER A 67 1.34 2.84 -2.71
C SER A 67 0.11 2.63 -1.83
N LEU A 68 -1.08 3.02 -2.32
CA LEU A 68 -2.33 2.78 -1.62
C LEU A 68 -2.65 1.28 -1.52
N LYS A 69 -2.36 0.52 -2.58
CA LYS A 69 -2.52 -0.94 -2.57
C LYS A 69 -1.58 -1.61 -1.57
N LEU A 70 -0.31 -1.20 -1.54
CA LEU A 70 0.69 -1.76 -0.62
C LEU A 70 0.35 -1.45 0.84
N LEU A 71 -0.09 -0.23 1.16
CA LEU A 71 -0.59 0.12 2.49
C LEU A 71 -1.76 -0.78 2.90
N SER A 72 -2.71 -1.04 1.99
CA SER A 72 -3.82 -1.96 2.25
C SER A 72 -3.38 -3.41 2.44
N LEU A 73 -2.34 -3.86 1.75
CA LEU A 73 -1.77 -5.19 1.97
C LEU A 73 -1.09 -5.30 3.33
N LEU A 74 -0.28 -4.31 3.71
CA LEU A 74 0.35 -4.23 5.01
C LEU A 74 -0.67 -4.21 6.16
N ASP A 75 -1.75 -3.42 6.02
CA ASP A 75 -2.83 -3.32 7.02
C ASP A 75 -3.54 -4.68 7.24
N ARG A 76 -3.70 -5.46 6.17
CA ARG A 76 -4.42 -6.75 6.23
C ARG A 76 -3.56 -7.95 6.59
N LYS A 77 -2.28 -7.91 6.26
CA LYS A 77 -1.40 -9.09 6.25
C LYS A 77 -0.07 -8.88 6.98
N GLY A 78 0.24 -7.67 7.42
CA GLY A 78 1.52 -7.35 8.05
C GLY A 78 2.70 -7.28 7.06
N LEU A 79 3.91 -7.21 7.61
CA LEU A 79 5.17 -7.05 6.85
C LEU A 79 5.47 -8.24 5.92
N GLU A 80 5.09 -9.47 6.32
CA GLU A 80 5.29 -10.71 5.55
C GLU A 80 4.64 -10.69 4.17
N ALA A 81 3.75 -9.74 3.90
CA ALA A 81 3.09 -9.60 2.60
C ALA A 81 4.00 -9.00 1.50
N VAL A 82 5.12 -8.40 1.88
CA VAL A 82 5.97 -7.59 0.99
C VAL A 82 7.47 -7.78 1.21
N ILE A 83 7.88 -8.60 2.19
CA ILE A 83 9.24 -9.09 2.39
C ILE A 83 9.37 -10.44 1.68
#